data_AF-A0A0G4AP64-F1
#
_entry.id   AF-A0A0G4AP64-F1
#
_cell.length_a   1.000
_cell.length_b   1.000
_cell.length_c   1.000
_cell.angle_alpha   90.00
_cell.angle_beta   90.00
_cell.angle_gamma   90.00
#
_symmetry.space_group_name_H-M   'P 1'
#
loop_
_entity.id
_entity.type
_entity.pdbx_description
1 polymer ?
#
loop_
_entity_poly.entity_id
_entity_poly.type
_entity_poly.pdbx_seq_one_letter_code
_entity_poly.pdbx_strand_id
1 'polypeptide(L)'
;MVLLSSLHTSLLSLTKSRFRPHIISCSAPKPSHRTRRDLILLGLSSSLPIIFASPASRAEEEVKMASVVDEINAYTYMYPLELPSQKFVFKWVESRKPERYSSAAPLSPDARLRIVSERIDIIDNLVISVSIGPPNFQIIKSKDKSSWTAKDVADSVLSDKSALRVTSTQRMAESSVLDTHCSEIDGEPYWYYEYLVRRSPTKTVQASNLYRHNVASTVERDGYLYTLNASTLSKEWDKMGPALEKTVASFRLLPSTDNYVPPYKDPWRFW
;
A
#
# COMPACT_ATOMS: atom_id res chain seq x y z
N MET A 1 65.96 -7.87 27.02
CA MET A 1 64.52 -7.69 27.31
C MET A 1 63.78 -7.77 25.97
N VAL A 2 62.98 -8.81 25.64
CA VAL A 2 62.41 -9.94 26.42
C VAL A 2 61.48 -9.43 27.53
N LEU A 3 60.18 -9.78 27.64
CA LEU A 3 59.23 -10.51 26.77
C LEU A 3 58.17 -9.53 26.20
N LEU A 4 57.37 -9.76 25.14
CA LEU A 4 57.09 -10.91 24.26
C LEU A 4 56.12 -12.01 24.77
N SER A 5 54.81 -11.76 24.72
CA SER A 5 53.73 -12.75 24.85
C SER A 5 52.66 -12.57 23.75
N SER A 6 51.78 -13.52 23.39
CA SER A 6 51.87 -14.98 23.15
C SER A 6 50.44 -15.53 23.21
N LEU A 7 49.90 -15.98 22.06
CA LEU A 7 48.79 -16.95 21.91
C LEU A 7 47.41 -16.58 22.54
N HIS A 8 46.26 -16.90 21.94
CA HIS A 8 45.92 -18.15 21.25
C HIS A 8 45.01 -17.94 20.04
N THR A 9 45.26 -18.72 18.98
CA THR A 9 44.28 -19.01 17.92
C THR A 9 43.62 -20.35 18.25
N SER A 10 42.29 -20.45 18.18
CA SER A 10 41.60 -21.74 18.18
C SER A 10 40.75 -21.89 16.91
N LEU A 11 40.87 -23.06 16.28
CA LEU A 11 40.18 -23.43 15.05
C LEU A 11 39.18 -24.54 15.40
N LEU A 12 37.88 -24.30 15.24
CA LEU A 12 36.86 -25.32 15.44
C LEU A 12 35.99 -25.46 14.18
N SER A 13 36.27 -26.52 13.42
CA SER A 13 35.49 -26.93 12.26
C SER A 13 34.19 -27.61 12.68
N LEU A 14 33.05 -27.04 12.30
CA LEU A 14 31.76 -27.72 12.36
C LEU A 14 31.43 -28.35 11.00
N THR A 15 31.05 -29.62 11.02
CA THR A 15 30.99 -30.49 9.84
C THR A 15 29.65 -30.43 9.11
N LYS A 16 29.69 -30.51 7.77
CA LYS A 16 28.49 -30.58 6.92
C LYS A 16 27.78 -31.92 7.09
N SER A 17 26.62 -31.93 7.75
CA SER A 17 25.66 -33.04 7.61
C SER A 17 24.93 -32.93 6.26
N ARG A 18 24.74 -34.06 5.58
CA ARG A 18 24.00 -34.15 4.30
C ARG A 18 22.65 -34.81 4.54
N PHE A 19 21.57 -34.03 4.48
CA PHE A 19 20.23 -34.60 4.30
C PHE A 19 20.02 -34.99 2.82
N ARG A 20 19.55 -36.22 2.58
CA ARG A 20 19.03 -36.69 1.29
C ARG A 20 17.51 -36.86 1.41
N PRO A 21 16.69 -36.34 0.49
CA PRO A 21 15.30 -36.72 0.40
C PRO A 21 15.18 -38.14 -0.17
N HIS A 22 14.29 -38.97 0.41
CA HIS A 22 13.91 -40.24 -0.19
C HIS A 22 12.64 -40.05 -1.02
N ILE A 23 12.79 -40.12 -2.35
CA ILE A 23 11.65 -40.29 -3.26
C ILE A 23 11.36 -41.79 -3.32
N ILE A 24 10.10 -42.18 -3.13
CA ILE A 24 9.58 -43.52 -3.43
C ILE A 24 8.49 -43.35 -4.48
N SER A 25 8.53 -44.21 -5.50
CA SER A 25 7.67 -44.15 -6.69
C SER A 25 7.20 -45.56 -7.05
N CYS A 26 6.27 -45.64 -8.01
CA CYS A 26 5.69 -46.86 -8.59
C CYS A 26 4.79 -47.68 -7.64
N SER A 27 3.77 -48.40 -8.12
CA SER A 27 2.98 -48.29 -9.36
C SER A 27 1.77 -49.23 -9.23
N ALA A 28 0.60 -48.84 -9.74
CA ALA A 28 -0.62 -49.66 -9.61
C ALA A 28 -0.70 -50.80 -10.65
N PRO A 29 -1.10 -52.02 -10.26
CA PRO A 29 -1.59 -53.05 -11.17
C PRO A 29 -3.13 -53.01 -11.30
N LYS A 30 -3.65 -53.31 -12.51
CA LYS A 30 -5.07 -53.65 -12.76
C LYS A 30 -5.18 -55.16 -13.14
N PRO A 31 -6.29 -55.71 -13.68
CA PRO A 31 -7.14 -56.60 -12.87
C PRO A 31 -7.50 -57.95 -13.54
N SER A 32 -8.09 -58.90 -12.79
CA SER A 32 -8.83 -60.00 -13.42
C SER A 32 -9.92 -60.68 -12.55
N HIS A 33 -11.13 -60.69 -13.13
CA HIS A 33 -12.16 -61.74 -13.09
C HIS A 33 -12.80 -62.34 -11.79
N ARG A 34 -14.13 -62.12 -11.75
CA ARG A 34 -15.23 -63.13 -11.65
C ARG A 34 -15.88 -63.47 -10.29
N THR A 35 -16.99 -62.75 -10.07
CA THR A 35 -18.36 -63.28 -9.78
C THR A 35 -18.63 -64.10 -8.52
N ARG A 36 -19.42 -63.50 -7.60
CA ARG A 36 -20.73 -64.07 -7.23
C ARG A 36 -21.72 -62.99 -6.72
N ARG A 37 -22.99 -63.19 -7.11
CA ARG A 37 -24.26 -63.01 -6.38
C ARG A 37 -24.15 -62.73 -4.87
N ASP A 38 -25.04 -61.95 -4.22
CA ASP A 38 -26.36 -61.42 -4.61
C ASP A 38 -26.81 -60.21 -3.75
N LEU A 39 -28.02 -59.71 -4.04
CA LEU A 39 -28.95 -58.96 -3.16
C LEU A 39 -28.96 -57.42 -3.23
N ILE A 40 -30.17 -56.87 -3.27
CA ILE A 40 -30.50 -55.44 -3.37
C ILE A 40 -30.80 -54.89 -1.96
N LEU A 41 -30.32 -53.68 -1.67
CA LEU A 41 -30.84 -52.87 -0.57
C LEU A 41 -30.84 -51.37 -0.94
N LEU A 42 -32.04 -50.80 -1.02
CA LEU A 42 -32.26 -49.37 -1.25
C LEU A 42 -32.01 -48.61 0.06
N GLY A 43 -30.81 -48.04 0.20
CA GLY A 43 -30.46 -47.12 1.29
C GLY A 43 -30.68 -45.66 0.88
N LEU A 44 -31.56 -44.96 1.60
CA LEU A 44 -31.80 -43.53 1.40
C LEU A 44 -30.59 -42.72 1.90
N SER A 45 -29.70 -42.32 0.99
CA SER A 45 -28.57 -41.45 1.31
C SER A 45 -29.05 -40.00 1.51
N SER A 46 -29.27 -39.60 2.76
CA SER A 46 -29.49 -38.21 3.12
C SER A 46 -28.16 -37.44 3.13
N SER A 47 -27.91 -36.67 2.08
CA SER A 47 -26.76 -35.76 2.03
C SER A 47 -26.96 -34.62 3.04
N LEU A 48 -26.42 -34.79 4.25
CA LEU A 48 -26.24 -33.70 5.20
C LEU A 48 -25.45 -32.58 4.51
N PRO A 49 -26.00 -31.36 4.38
CA PRO A 49 -25.23 -30.24 3.87
C PRO A 49 -24.15 -29.92 4.91
N ILE A 50 -22.88 -30.15 4.56
CA ILE A 50 -21.77 -29.56 5.31
C ILE A 50 -21.90 -28.05 5.11
N ILE A 51 -22.46 -27.37 6.11
CA ILE A 51 -22.46 -25.91 6.17
C ILE A 51 -21.01 -25.52 6.39
N PHE A 52 -20.29 -25.31 5.28
CA PHE A 52 -19.05 -24.57 5.29
C PHE A 52 -19.38 -23.20 5.87
N ALA A 53 -18.88 -22.93 7.08
CA ALA A 53 -18.88 -21.59 7.61
C ALA A 53 -17.99 -20.75 6.69
N SER A 54 -18.61 -19.99 5.79
CA SER A 54 -17.94 -18.88 5.13
C SER A 54 -17.26 -18.04 6.22
N PRO A 55 -16.04 -17.52 6.01
CA PRO A 55 -15.62 -16.37 6.80
C PRO A 55 -16.74 -15.34 6.69
N ALA A 56 -17.18 -14.81 7.83
CA ALA A 56 -18.33 -13.92 7.88
C ALA A 56 -18.07 -12.76 6.91
N SER A 57 -18.91 -12.63 5.88
CA SER A 57 -18.92 -11.43 5.06
C SER A 57 -19.33 -10.28 5.98
N ARG A 58 -18.33 -9.53 6.46
CA ARG A 58 -18.51 -8.26 7.16
C ARG A 58 -19.34 -7.41 6.22
N ALA A 59 -20.65 -7.33 6.49
CA ALA A 59 -21.61 -6.71 5.59
C ALA A 59 -21.06 -5.34 5.20
N GLU A 60 -20.77 -5.16 3.91
CA GLU A 60 -19.96 -4.04 3.48
C GLU A 60 -20.65 -2.76 3.90
N GLU A 61 -20.00 -1.95 4.74
CA GLU A 61 -20.58 -0.68 5.14
C GLU A 61 -20.79 0.16 3.88
N GLU A 62 -22.04 0.55 3.66
CA GLU A 62 -22.48 1.38 2.54
C GLU A 62 -22.06 2.83 2.82
N VAL A 63 -20.74 3.05 2.72
CA VAL A 63 -20.13 4.36 2.79
C VAL A 63 -20.64 5.18 1.61
N LYS A 64 -21.29 6.31 1.90
CA LYS A 64 -21.78 7.22 0.86
C LYS A 64 -20.59 7.99 0.31
N MET A 65 -20.16 7.67 -0.91
CA MET A 65 -19.00 8.27 -1.56
C MET A 65 -19.41 9.36 -2.55
N ALA A 66 -18.53 10.33 -2.80
CA ALA A 66 -18.57 11.25 -3.94
C ALA A 66 -17.32 11.10 -4.79
N SER A 67 -17.39 11.43 -6.08
CA SER A 67 -16.26 11.37 -7.02
C SER A 67 -15.50 12.71 -7.13
N VAL A 68 -14.25 12.62 -7.57
CA VAL A 68 -13.34 13.72 -7.90
C VAL A 68 -12.71 13.40 -9.24
N VAL A 69 -12.80 14.32 -10.19
CA VAL A 69 -12.12 14.24 -11.49
C VAL A 69 -11.12 15.40 -11.58
N ASP A 70 -9.91 15.09 -12.01
CA ASP A 70 -8.86 16.05 -12.34
C ASP A 70 -8.46 15.81 -13.80
N GLU A 71 -8.94 16.67 -14.70
CA GLU A 71 -8.67 16.56 -16.14
C GLU A 71 -7.24 17.00 -16.51
N ILE A 72 -6.63 17.89 -15.70
CA ILE A 72 -5.30 18.46 -15.98
C ILE A 72 -4.22 17.41 -15.74
N ASN A 73 -4.35 16.68 -14.64
CA ASN A 73 -3.48 15.56 -14.28
C ASN A 73 -4.03 14.20 -14.76
N ALA A 74 -5.22 14.19 -15.38
CA ALA A 74 -5.93 13.02 -15.90
C ALA A 74 -6.05 11.85 -14.91
N TYR A 75 -6.67 12.08 -13.75
CA TYR A 75 -7.03 11.04 -12.78
C TYR A 75 -8.44 11.23 -12.17
N THR A 76 -8.94 10.18 -11.54
CA THR A 76 -10.19 10.18 -10.77
C THR A 76 -10.06 9.38 -9.46
N TYR A 77 -10.83 9.74 -8.44
CA TYR A 77 -11.03 8.93 -7.24
C TYR A 77 -12.38 9.23 -6.57
N MET A 78 -12.76 8.41 -5.61
CA MET A 78 -13.93 8.62 -4.74
C MET A 78 -13.50 8.88 -3.30
N TYR A 79 -14.25 9.70 -2.56
CA TYR A 79 -14.00 10.03 -1.15
C TYR A 79 -15.31 9.97 -0.33
N PRO A 80 -15.26 9.68 0.98
CA PRO A 80 -16.46 9.41 1.77
C PRO A 80 -17.12 10.70 2.24
N LEU A 81 -18.42 10.84 2.03
CA LEU A 81 -19.23 11.93 2.57
C LEU A 81 -19.85 11.56 3.92
N GLU A 82 -20.35 10.33 4.06
CA GLU A 82 -21.11 9.88 5.23
C GLU A 82 -20.80 8.40 5.53
N LEU A 83 -20.79 8.04 6.83
CA LEU A 83 -20.87 6.66 7.33
C LEU A 83 -22.28 6.49 7.93
N PRO A 84 -23.28 5.99 7.16
CA PRO A 84 -24.67 6.00 7.60
C PRO A 84 -24.91 5.17 8.87
N SER A 85 -24.21 4.03 9.01
CA SER A 85 -24.35 3.17 10.20
C SER A 85 -23.90 3.87 11.49
N GLN A 86 -22.88 4.74 11.38
CA GLN A 86 -22.26 5.49 12.48
C GLN A 86 -22.88 6.89 12.66
N LYS A 87 -23.81 7.28 11.78
CA LYS A 87 -24.37 8.65 11.65
C LYS A 87 -23.30 9.75 11.53
N PHE A 88 -22.13 9.39 10.98
CA PHE A 88 -20.99 10.28 10.85
C PHE A 88 -21.01 10.98 9.47
N VAL A 89 -20.66 12.27 9.43
CA VAL A 89 -20.67 13.10 8.21
C VAL A 89 -19.35 13.86 8.12
N PHE A 90 -18.51 13.50 7.16
CA PHE A 90 -17.19 14.10 6.96
C PHE A 90 -17.31 15.60 6.62
N LYS A 91 -16.39 16.42 7.14
CA LYS A 91 -16.34 17.88 6.97
C LYS A 91 -15.14 18.29 6.11
N TRP A 92 -15.06 17.69 4.93
CA TRP A 92 -14.00 17.95 3.96
C TRP A 92 -13.94 19.42 3.52
N VAL A 93 -12.75 19.99 3.62
CA VAL A 93 -12.37 21.27 3.02
C VAL A 93 -11.27 21.01 1.98
N GLU A 94 -11.44 21.56 0.79
CA GLU A 94 -10.40 21.58 -0.25
C GLU A 94 -9.30 22.58 0.11
N SER A 95 -8.35 22.14 0.94
CA SER A 95 -7.16 22.91 1.30
C SER A 95 -6.24 23.20 0.10
N ARG A 96 -6.24 22.32 -0.90
CA ARG A 96 -5.54 22.51 -2.18
C ARG A 96 -6.40 21.97 -3.31
N LYS A 97 -6.87 22.87 -4.17
CA LYS A 97 -7.52 22.51 -5.43
C LYS A 97 -6.49 22.16 -6.51
N PRO A 98 -6.84 21.31 -7.48
CA PRO A 98 -6.03 21.05 -8.67
C PRO A 98 -6.11 22.21 -9.70
N GLU A 99 -5.91 23.44 -9.25
CA GLU A 99 -5.85 24.63 -10.13
C GLU A 99 -4.43 24.86 -10.70
N ARG A 100 -3.40 24.23 -10.11
CA ARG A 100 -1.97 24.36 -10.47
C ARG A 100 -1.23 23.05 -10.18
N TYR A 101 -0.09 22.80 -10.85
CA TYR A 101 0.70 21.56 -10.66
C TYR A 101 1.44 21.48 -9.31
N SER A 102 1.70 22.61 -8.65
CA SER A 102 2.40 22.65 -7.36
C SER A 102 1.62 23.45 -6.33
N SER A 103 0.54 22.86 -5.79
CA SER A 103 -0.33 23.50 -4.78
C SER A 103 0.33 23.62 -3.39
N ALA A 104 1.60 23.23 -3.27
CA ALA A 104 2.48 23.45 -2.13
C ALA A 104 3.88 23.90 -2.61
N ALA A 105 4.56 24.68 -1.78
CA ALA A 105 6.00 24.86 -1.91
C ALA A 105 6.74 23.55 -1.53
N PRO A 106 7.87 23.21 -2.16
CA PRO A 106 8.63 22.01 -1.82
C PRO A 106 9.17 22.08 -0.38
N LEU A 107 8.91 21.04 0.42
CA LEU A 107 9.28 21.01 1.85
C LEU A 107 10.79 20.82 2.09
N SER A 108 11.55 20.45 1.06
CA SER A 108 13.00 20.42 1.04
C SER A 108 13.52 20.80 -0.36
N PRO A 109 14.78 21.21 -0.54
CA PRO A 109 15.36 21.47 -1.87
C PRO A 109 15.26 20.25 -2.80
N ASP A 110 15.34 19.06 -2.21
CA ASP A 110 15.28 17.77 -2.89
C ASP A 110 13.86 17.18 -2.93
N ALA A 111 12.80 17.96 -2.68
CA ALA A 111 11.42 17.47 -2.69
C ALA A 111 10.89 17.29 -4.13
N ARG A 112 10.97 16.04 -4.60
CA ARG A 112 10.61 15.62 -5.96
C ARG A 112 9.10 15.38 -6.13
N LEU A 113 8.41 14.97 -5.06
CA LEU A 113 6.94 14.88 -5.02
C LEU A 113 6.29 16.27 -4.89
N ARG A 114 5.13 16.46 -5.53
CA ARG A 114 4.28 17.65 -5.45
C ARG A 114 2.85 17.27 -5.15
N ILE A 115 2.22 17.95 -4.19
CA ILE A 115 0.79 17.76 -3.87
C ILE A 115 -0.02 18.59 -4.85
N VAL A 116 -0.85 17.92 -5.66
CA VAL A 116 -1.73 18.57 -6.66
C VAL A 116 -3.13 18.81 -6.13
N SER A 117 -3.64 17.89 -5.31
CA SER A 117 -4.95 18.00 -4.64
C SER A 117 -4.84 17.57 -3.18
N GLU A 118 -5.50 18.29 -2.27
CA GLU A 118 -5.55 18.00 -0.84
C GLU A 118 -6.92 18.38 -0.26
N ARG A 119 -7.62 17.39 0.30
CA ARG A 119 -8.86 17.54 1.08
C ARG A 119 -8.58 17.15 2.53
N ILE A 120 -9.00 17.98 3.46
CA ILE A 120 -8.80 17.77 4.90
C ILE A 120 -10.11 17.83 5.66
N ASP A 121 -10.29 16.96 6.64
CA ASP A 121 -11.25 17.16 7.72
C ASP A 121 -10.47 17.73 8.92
N ILE A 122 -10.75 18.98 9.25
CA ILE A 122 -10.05 19.70 10.32
C ILE A 122 -10.49 19.21 11.71
N ILE A 123 -11.73 18.70 11.82
CA ILE A 123 -12.31 18.26 13.08
C ILE A 123 -11.78 16.85 13.40
N ASP A 124 -12.10 15.88 12.55
CA ASP A 124 -11.74 14.48 12.73
C ASP A 124 -10.31 14.14 12.25
N ASN A 125 -9.53 15.16 11.86
CA ASN A 125 -8.10 15.07 11.50
C ASN A 125 -7.81 14.14 10.30
N LEU A 126 -8.76 13.98 9.38
CA LEU A 126 -8.57 13.18 8.18
C LEU A 126 -7.86 13.98 7.08
N VAL A 127 -7.06 13.31 6.25
CA VAL A 127 -6.40 13.93 5.08
C VAL A 127 -6.43 12.95 3.92
N ILE A 128 -6.96 13.41 2.79
CA ILE A 128 -6.84 12.76 1.47
C ILE A 128 -6.03 13.68 0.57
N SER A 129 -4.97 13.19 -0.05
CA SER A 129 -4.12 13.96 -0.94
C SER A 129 -3.64 13.15 -2.14
N VAL A 130 -3.51 13.83 -3.28
CA VAL A 130 -2.84 13.29 -4.47
C VAL A 130 -1.49 13.98 -4.63
N SER A 131 -0.44 13.19 -4.80
CA SER A 131 0.91 13.68 -5.08
C SER A 131 1.51 13.05 -6.33
N ILE A 132 2.20 13.84 -7.15
CA ILE A 132 2.88 13.40 -8.37
C ILE A 132 4.39 13.67 -8.24
N GLY A 133 5.24 12.75 -8.68
CA GLY A 133 6.68 12.99 -8.81
C GLY A 133 7.47 11.79 -9.36
N PRO A 134 8.74 11.98 -9.76
CA PRO A 134 9.54 10.93 -10.40
C PRO A 134 9.97 9.82 -9.41
N PRO A 135 10.04 8.54 -9.84
CA PRO A 135 10.56 7.42 -9.04
C PRO A 135 11.92 7.72 -8.39
N ASN A 136 12.16 7.21 -7.17
CA ASN A 136 13.47 7.31 -6.55
C ASN A 136 14.43 6.25 -7.10
N PHE A 137 15.20 6.59 -8.14
CA PHE A 137 16.16 5.68 -8.76
C PHE A 137 17.37 5.31 -7.86
N GLN A 138 17.48 5.86 -6.64
CA GLN A 138 18.42 5.35 -5.62
C GLN A 138 17.86 4.10 -4.91
N ILE A 139 16.54 3.90 -4.94
CA ILE A 139 15.81 2.79 -4.34
C ILE A 139 15.37 1.82 -5.45
N ILE A 140 14.55 2.32 -6.39
CA ILE A 140 14.07 1.62 -7.58
C ILE A 140 15.19 1.60 -8.63
N LYS A 141 16.04 0.58 -8.62
CA LYS A 141 17.24 0.53 -9.48
C LYS A 141 16.96 0.28 -10.96
N SER A 142 15.77 -0.24 -11.29
CA SER A 142 15.36 -0.59 -12.65
C SER A 142 14.54 0.53 -13.28
N LYS A 143 14.71 0.78 -14.58
CA LYS A 143 13.80 1.63 -15.36
C LYS A 143 12.57 0.88 -15.88
N ASP A 144 12.56 -0.45 -15.80
CA ASP A 144 11.44 -1.29 -16.24
C ASP A 144 10.40 -1.43 -15.12
N LYS A 145 9.25 -0.80 -15.33
CA LYS A 145 8.07 -0.83 -14.44
C LYS A 145 7.65 -2.25 -14.03
N SER A 146 7.76 -3.23 -14.93
CA SER A 146 7.34 -4.61 -14.67
C SER A 146 8.17 -5.30 -13.58
N SER A 147 9.36 -4.78 -13.29
CA SER A 147 10.28 -5.29 -12.26
C SER A 147 10.12 -4.65 -10.88
N TRP A 148 9.20 -3.69 -10.69
CA TRP A 148 9.06 -2.94 -9.45
C TRP A 148 8.11 -3.63 -8.46
N THR A 149 8.57 -3.88 -7.22
CA THR A 149 7.67 -4.37 -6.16
C THR A 149 6.89 -3.21 -5.53
N ALA A 150 5.72 -3.52 -4.96
CA ALA A 150 4.93 -2.54 -4.20
C ALA A 150 5.72 -1.91 -3.04
N LYS A 151 6.66 -2.67 -2.45
CA LYS A 151 7.55 -2.15 -1.41
C LYS A 151 8.58 -1.17 -1.95
N ASP A 152 9.21 -1.43 -3.09
CA ASP A 152 10.19 -0.49 -3.69
C ASP A 152 9.51 0.84 -4.07
N VAL A 153 8.26 0.77 -4.55
CA VAL A 153 7.42 1.93 -4.86
C VAL A 153 7.01 2.68 -3.60
N ALA A 154 6.59 1.98 -2.54
CA ALA A 154 6.31 2.59 -1.24
C ALA A 154 7.56 3.29 -0.66
N ASP A 155 8.69 2.59 -0.54
CA ASP A 155 9.96 3.15 -0.04
C ASP A 155 10.40 4.36 -0.88
N SER A 156 10.26 4.30 -2.21
CA SER A 156 10.50 5.42 -3.13
C SER A 156 9.66 6.65 -2.77
N VAL A 157 8.34 6.52 -2.71
CA VAL A 157 7.43 7.63 -2.42
C VAL A 157 7.64 8.17 -1.00
N LEU A 158 7.83 7.29 0.00
CA LEU A 158 8.02 7.69 1.39
C LEU A 158 9.36 8.43 1.60
N SER A 159 10.41 8.07 0.85
CA SER A 159 11.73 8.72 0.95
C SER A 159 11.76 10.21 0.59
N ASP A 160 10.80 10.67 -0.23
CA ASP A 160 10.62 12.09 -0.59
C ASP A 160 9.64 12.83 0.34
N LYS A 161 8.74 12.12 1.04
CA LYS A 161 7.72 12.74 1.92
C LYS A 161 8.30 13.28 3.23
N SER A 162 9.51 12.89 3.64
CA SER A 162 10.15 13.36 4.87
C SER A 162 10.61 14.82 4.77
N ALA A 163 9.97 15.74 5.50
CA ALA A 163 10.23 17.18 5.43
C ALA A 163 11.50 17.66 6.16
N LEU A 164 12.21 16.78 6.89
CA LEU A 164 13.36 17.14 7.72
C LEU A 164 14.69 16.66 7.11
N ARG A 165 15.77 17.42 7.35
CA ARG A 165 17.15 17.06 6.98
C ARG A 165 17.73 15.98 7.90
N VAL A 166 17.08 14.82 7.94
CA VAL A 166 17.54 13.60 8.62
C VAL A 166 18.23 12.65 7.64
N THR A 167 19.07 11.76 8.17
CA THR A 167 19.69 10.67 7.39
C THR A 167 18.62 9.70 6.89
N SER A 168 18.88 8.95 5.81
CA SER A 168 17.92 7.99 5.24
C SER A 168 17.44 6.96 6.28
N THR A 169 18.34 6.44 7.11
CA THR A 169 18.01 5.53 8.23
C THR A 169 17.07 6.16 9.25
N GLN A 170 17.20 7.47 9.52
CA GLN A 170 16.28 8.19 10.40
C GLN A 170 14.93 8.47 9.73
N ARG A 171 14.87 8.71 8.42
CA ARG A 171 13.59 8.83 7.67
C ARG A 171 12.78 7.53 7.75
N MET A 172 13.44 6.38 7.58
CA MET A 172 12.83 5.05 7.75
C MET A 172 12.41 4.76 9.20
N ALA A 173 12.86 5.55 10.18
CA ALA A 173 12.40 5.49 11.57
C ALA A 173 11.24 6.45 11.88
N GLU A 174 10.89 7.35 10.95
CA GLU A 174 9.70 8.23 11.03
C GLU A 174 8.47 7.60 10.35
N SER A 175 8.67 6.78 9.31
CA SER A 175 7.60 6.05 8.60
C SER A 175 7.84 4.54 8.53
N SER A 176 6.89 3.73 9.01
CA SER A 176 6.92 2.27 8.91
C SER A 176 5.82 1.77 7.98
N VAL A 177 6.20 1.05 6.92
CA VAL A 177 5.27 0.29 6.08
C VAL A 177 4.76 -0.93 6.88
N LEU A 178 3.48 -1.28 6.69
CA LEU A 178 2.79 -2.39 7.37
C LEU A 178 2.37 -3.48 6.40
N ASP A 179 1.67 -3.12 5.31
CA ASP A 179 1.31 -4.00 4.19
C ASP A 179 1.78 -3.40 2.85
N THR A 180 2.05 -4.26 1.87
CA THR A 180 2.25 -3.86 0.47
C THR A 180 1.70 -4.94 -0.47
N HIS A 181 0.86 -4.56 -1.43
CA HIS A 181 0.39 -5.45 -2.49
C HIS A 181 0.31 -4.73 -3.85
N CYS A 182 0.14 -5.51 -4.93
CA CYS A 182 0.01 -4.99 -6.29
C CYS A 182 -1.22 -5.61 -6.95
N SER A 183 -1.94 -4.84 -7.76
CA SER A 183 -3.05 -5.30 -8.60
C SER A 183 -2.93 -4.68 -9.98
N GLU A 184 -3.28 -5.42 -11.02
CA GLU A 184 -3.33 -4.90 -12.39
C GLU A 184 -4.74 -4.39 -12.70
N ILE A 185 -4.83 -3.19 -13.28
CA ILE A 185 -6.10 -2.54 -13.64
C ILE A 185 -5.90 -1.86 -14.99
N ASP A 186 -6.74 -2.21 -15.98
CA ASP A 186 -6.67 -1.70 -17.36
C ASP A 186 -5.29 -1.89 -18.03
N GLY A 187 -4.54 -2.92 -17.63
CA GLY A 187 -3.18 -3.23 -18.09
C GLY A 187 -2.06 -2.50 -17.34
N GLU A 188 -2.39 -1.68 -16.35
CA GLU A 188 -1.44 -0.88 -15.56
C GLU A 188 -1.32 -1.42 -14.12
N PRO A 189 -0.10 -1.55 -13.55
CA PRO A 189 0.08 -1.97 -12.17
C PRO A 189 -0.20 -0.83 -11.18
N TYR A 190 -1.12 -1.07 -10.25
CA TYR A 190 -1.38 -0.24 -9.10
C TYR A 190 -0.77 -0.89 -7.85
N TRP A 191 0.21 -0.21 -7.26
CA TRP A 191 0.87 -0.63 -6.02
C TRP A 191 0.19 0.02 -4.82
N TYR A 192 -0.31 -0.81 -3.91
CA TYR A 192 -1.02 -0.42 -2.70
C TYR A 192 -0.13 -0.66 -1.48
N TYR A 193 -0.20 0.24 -0.50
CA TYR A 193 0.56 0.09 0.74
C TYR A 193 -0.08 0.80 1.93
N GLU A 194 0.01 0.14 3.09
CA GLU A 194 -0.39 0.64 4.40
C GLU A 194 0.86 1.10 5.17
N TYR A 195 0.81 2.27 5.82
CA TYR A 195 1.97 2.77 6.57
C TYR A 195 1.63 3.74 7.71
N LEU A 196 2.37 3.61 8.82
CA LEU A 196 2.35 4.55 9.94
C LEU A 196 3.37 5.68 9.72
N VAL A 197 3.01 6.91 10.10
CA VAL A 197 3.93 8.04 10.24
C VAL A 197 3.88 8.57 11.66
N ARG A 198 5.04 8.71 12.30
CA ARG A 198 5.16 9.29 13.64
C ARG A 198 5.04 10.81 13.57
N ARG A 199 4.10 11.42 14.30
CA ARG A 199 4.13 12.89 14.50
C ARG A 199 5.23 13.25 15.50
N SER A 200 5.92 14.36 15.25
CA SER A 200 6.91 14.92 16.17
C SER A 200 6.27 15.24 17.53
N PRO A 201 6.91 14.89 18.66
CA PRO A 201 6.41 15.25 19.99
C PRO A 201 6.26 16.77 20.17
N THR A 202 5.04 17.25 20.39
CA THR A 202 4.80 18.61 20.87
C THR A 202 5.04 18.66 22.38
N LYS A 203 5.62 19.76 22.89
CA LYS A 203 5.99 19.91 24.32
C LYS A 203 4.81 19.74 25.30
N THR A 204 3.58 19.82 24.82
CA THR A 204 2.33 19.74 25.58
C THR A 204 1.71 18.34 25.66
N VAL A 205 2.25 17.33 24.95
CA VAL A 205 1.70 15.96 24.97
C VAL A 205 2.80 14.96 25.31
N GLN A 206 2.64 14.22 26.42
CA GLN A 206 3.55 13.12 26.75
C GLN A 206 3.49 12.04 25.67
N ALA A 207 4.65 11.71 25.10
CA ALA A 207 4.72 11.18 23.75
C ALA A 207 4.77 9.64 23.68
N SER A 208 3.63 9.00 23.90
CA SER A 208 3.34 7.67 23.35
C SER A 208 2.19 7.76 22.33
N ASN A 209 2.32 7.02 21.23
CA ASN A 209 1.27 6.70 20.27
C ASN A 209 0.63 7.85 19.43
N LEU A 210 1.31 8.99 19.27
CA LEU A 210 0.94 9.99 18.24
C LEU A 210 1.38 9.56 16.82
N TYR A 211 0.77 8.48 16.32
CA TYR A 211 0.91 8.03 14.93
C TYR A 211 -0.27 8.50 14.07
N ARG A 212 0.03 8.78 12.79
CA ARG A 212 -0.95 8.86 11.70
C ARG A 212 -0.91 7.54 10.95
N HIS A 213 -2.06 6.92 10.79
CA HIS A 213 -2.23 5.75 9.93
C HIS A 213 -2.58 6.25 8.51
N ASN A 214 -1.92 5.70 7.50
CA ASN A 214 -2.11 6.06 6.09
C ASN A 214 -2.27 4.78 5.25
N VAL A 215 -3.14 4.85 4.25
CA VAL A 215 -3.17 3.93 3.11
C VAL A 215 -2.95 4.71 1.84
N ALA A 216 -2.29 4.11 0.86
CA ALA A 216 -2.03 4.75 -0.43
C ALA A 216 -2.10 3.76 -1.59
N SER A 217 -2.44 4.29 -2.77
CA SER A 217 -2.33 3.61 -4.06
C SER A 217 -1.43 4.46 -4.94
N THR A 218 -0.48 3.83 -5.62
CA THR A 218 0.42 4.46 -6.56
C THR A 218 0.36 3.74 -7.90
N VAL A 219 0.40 4.50 -8.99
CA VAL A 219 0.45 4.04 -10.37
C VAL A 219 1.44 4.91 -11.13
N GLU A 220 2.03 4.40 -12.21
CA GLU A 220 3.03 5.11 -13.01
C GLU A 220 2.45 5.55 -14.35
N ARG A 221 2.75 6.80 -14.74
CA ARG A 221 2.45 7.35 -16.06
C ARG A 221 3.58 8.30 -16.49
N ASP A 222 3.98 8.21 -17.75
CA ASP A 222 4.96 9.11 -18.40
C ASP A 222 6.32 9.26 -17.69
N GLY A 223 6.71 8.29 -16.86
CA GLY A 223 7.91 8.31 -16.02
C GLY A 223 7.68 8.88 -14.61
N TYR A 224 6.44 9.11 -14.20
CA TYR A 224 6.07 9.75 -12.92
C TYR A 224 5.11 8.86 -12.12
N LEU A 225 5.32 8.83 -10.80
CA LEU A 225 4.44 8.17 -9.84
C LEU A 225 3.31 9.10 -9.47
N TYR A 226 2.08 8.66 -9.70
CA TYR A 226 0.83 9.27 -9.25
C TYR A 226 0.38 8.52 -8.00
N THR A 227 0.33 9.19 -6.85
CA THR A 227 -0.05 8.58 -5.56
C THR A 227 -1.29 9.25 -4.98
N LEU A 228 -2.38 8.50 -4.82
CA LEU A 228 -3.46 8.87 -3.90
C LEU A 228 -3.15 8.33 -2.50
N ASN A 229 -3.32 9.17 -1.49
CA ASN A 229 -3.02 8.88 -0.10
C ASN A 229 -4.19 9.31 0.79
N ALA A 230 -4.71 8.40 1.62
CA ALA A 230 -5.78 8.67 2.57
C ALA A 230 -5.33 8.32 4.00
N SER A 231 -5.65 9.14 5.01
CA SER A 231 -5.06 9.01 6.34
C SER A 231 -5.88 9.59 7.49
N THR A 232 -5.69 9.04 8.69
CA THR A 232 -6.27 9.51 9.96
C THR A 232 -5.32 9.32 11.15
N LEU A 233 -5.68 9.80 12.33
CA LEU A 233 -4.97 9.44 13.57
C LEU A 233 -5.15 7.95 13.85
N SER A 234 -4.10 7.23 14.27
CA SER A 234 -4.19 5.76 14.44
C SER A 234 -5.27 5.31 15.43
N LYS A 235 -5.69 6.17 16.38
CA LYS A 235 -6.81 5.90 17.30
C LYS A 235 -8.21 5.88 16.65
N GLU A 236 -8.32 6.41 15.43
CA GLU A 236 -9.55 6.41 14.62
C GLU A 236 -9.50 5.35 13.50
N TRP A 237 -8.44 4.53 13.42
CA TRP A 237 -8.23 3.64 12.28
C TRP A 237 -9.33 2.59 12.16
N ASP A 238 -9.69 1.90 13.23
CA ASP A 238 -10.74 0.86 13.21
C ASP A 238 -12.12 1.38 12.75
N LYS A 239 -12.35 2.68 12.93
CA LYS A 239 -13.57 3.42 12.57
C LYS A 239 -13.54 3.92 11.12
N MET A 240 -12.42 4.52 10.70
CA MET A 240 -12.31 5.27 9.44
C MET A 240 -11.59 4.50 8.33
N GLY A 241 -10.69 3.57 8.68
CA GLY A 241 -9.82 2.81 7.79
C GLY A 241 -10.55 2.21 6.60
N PRO A 242 -11.64 1.44 6.78
CA PRO A 242 -12.40 0.86 5.66
C PRO A 242 -12.94 1.87 4.64
N ALA A 243 -13.22 3.11 5.04
CA ALA A 243 -13.63 4.18 4.12
C ALA A 243 -12.43 4.81 3.39
N LEU A 244 -11.26 4.86 4.02
CA LEU A 244 -10.00 5.33 3.44
C LEU A 244 -9.38 4.26 2.52
N GLU A 245 -9.56 2.97 2.82
CA GLU A 245 -9.28 1.83 1.94
C GLU A 245 -10.16 1.90 0.69
N LYS A 246 -11.49 2.05 0.83
CA LYS A 246 -12.40 2.27 -0.31
C LYS A 246 -12.04 3.51 -1.14
N THR A 247 -11.60 4.59 -0.49
CA THR A 247 -11.04 5.79 -1.17
C THR A 247 -9.84 5.41 -2.04
N VAL A 248 -8.85 4.74 -1.46
CA VAL A 248 -7.59 4.37 -2.12
C VAL A 248 -7.80 3.33 -3.22
N ALA A 249 -8.66 2.34 -3.02
CA ALA A 249 -9.03 1.33 -4.01
C ALA A 249 -9.77 1.90 -5.24
N SER A 250 -10.36 3.09 -5.12
CA SER A 250 -11.08 3.78 -6.20
C SER A 250 -10.20 4.63 -7.13
N PHE A 251 -8.91 4.80 -6.83
CA PHE A 251 -8.01 5.65 -7.62
C PHE A 251 -7.79 5.10 -9.03
N ARG A 252 -8.06 5.87 -10.08
CA ARG A 252 -7.79 5.49 -11.47
C ARG A 252 -7.15 6.64 -12.24
N LEU A 253 -6.24 6.31 -13.15
CA LEU A 253 -5.87 7.21 -14.22
C LEU A 253 -7.01 7.31 -15.24
N LEU A 254 -7.27 8.51 -15.76
CA LEU A 254 -8.17 8.75 -16.89
C LEU A 254 -7.35 8.73 -18.19
N PRO A 255 -7.97 8.45 -19.35
CA PRO A 255 -7.32 8.62 -20.66
C PRO A 255 -6.78 10.05 -20.84
N SER A 256 -5.63 10.18 -21.48
CA SER A 256 -5.04 11.48 -21.77
C SER A 256 -5.89 12.24 -22.80
N THR A 257 -6.40 13.41 -22.42
CA THR A 257 -7.17 14.33 -23.27
C THR A 257 -6.33 15.53 -23.69
N ASP A 258 -6.87 16.43 -24.53
CA ASP A 258 -6.21 17.70 -24.85
C ASP A 258 -5.99 18.61 -23.62
N ASN A 259 -6.74 18.38 -22.52
CA ASN A 259 -6.58 19.07 -21.25
C ASN A 259 -5.43 18.52 -20.40
N TYR A 260 -4.91 17.32 -20.71
CA TYR A 260 -3.84 16.68 -19.94
C TYR A 260 -2.49 17.40 -20.13
N VAL A 261 -1.88 17.80 -19.03
CA VAL A 261 -0.56 18.41 -18.99
C VAL A 261 0.41 17.45 -18.29
N PRO A 262 1.23 16.68 -19.03
CA PRO A 262 2.16 15.75 -18.41
C PRO A 262 3.27 16.46 -17.64
N PRO A 263 3.73 15.90 -16.50
CA PRO A 263 4.71 16.52 -15.61
C PRO A 263 6.03 17.00 -16.23
N TYR A 264 6.44 16.46 -17.38
CA TYR A 264 7.68 16.86 -18.07
C TYR A 264 7.50 18.04 -19.03
N LYS A 265 6.26 18.35 -19.45
CA LYS A 265 5.97 19.33 -20.52
C LYS A 265 5.86 20.74 -19.99
N ASP A 266 5.21 20.92 -18.84
CA ASP A 266 5.05 22.23 -18.22
C ASP A 266 5.21 22.16 -16.69
N PRO A 267 6.45 22.12 -16.21
CA PRO A 267 6.88 22.62 -14.46
C PRO A 267 7.44 22.29 -15.00
N TRP A 268 7.46 23.92 -15.48
CA TRP A 268 7.07 25.21 -14.85
C TRP A 268 5.61 25.74 -15.01
N ARG A 269 4.53 24.94 -14.97
CA ARG A 269 3.13 25.43 -14.77
C ARG A 269 2.87 25.87 -13.32
N PHE A 270 3.76 26.74 -12.87
CA PHE A 270 4.08 27.11 -11.48
C PHE A 270 3.86 28.61 -11.24
N TRP A 271 3.51 29.36 -12.28
CA TRP A 271 3.34 30.82 -12.31
C TRP A 271 1.93 31.16 -12.83
#